data_AF-A0A1V0RJR4-F1
#
_entry.id   AF-A0A1V0RJR4-F1
#
_cell.length_a   1.000
_cell.length_b   1.000
_cell.length_c   1.000
_cell.angle_alpha   90.00
_cell.angle_beta   90.00
_cell.angle_gamma   90.00
#
_symmetry.space_group_name_H-M   'P 1'
#
loop_
_entity.id
_entity.type
_entity.pdbx_description
1 polymer ?
#
loop_
_entity_poly.entity_id
_entity_poly.type
_entity_poly.pdbx_seq_one_letter_code
_entity_poly.pdbx_strand_id
1 'polypeptide(L)'
;MKSSTNRASPHDKSAQGGAPSGAMSAPKVATRRVPHALIFVMQDVTPAFQEALHAAGFDVAPLDKMAVSQAITSDELPCALMWSDPTNCLARAIEEGTSIAEAIEGWRARAEEILTLLRKNRRQITLVESDLLTASNTDPAWEVLRKRLNIPKDVVLSQPGAQSALSRSVARLAVPQIESLREVLEELRASGISPANEGSALATLEAAAAVFEDLRASQDELALLGAQVRLQVEEAEESSEERGLLQSQVMLVTQEMQRLTAVETAFEAQKLERDDDQEELALLREQVQLQLREAHRASEESTALREQLNRLTQDMTRLRTAQTALESCHVQALRDKDQALAQAAQDLGNAMTLRAELEAQNAKLGHDVEGLTTMLAMVYESTSWRVTAPLRGVRRLVSK
;
A
#
# COMPACT_ATOMS: atom_id res chain seq x y z
N MET A 1 0.23 -18.00 0.18
CA MET A 1 -0.78 -18.92 0.76
C MET A 1 -1.01 -20.03 -0.27
N LYS A 2 -0.39 -21.21 -0.07
CA LYS A 2 -1.06 -22.51 0.15
C LYS A 2 -2.19 -22.78 -0.87
N SER A 3 -1.88 -23.44 -1.99
CA SER A 3 -1.99 -24.90 -2.22
C SER A 3 -3.43 -25.42 -2.26
N SER A 4 -3.86 -25.95 -3.40
CA SER A 4 -4.27 -27.36 -3.57
C SER A 4 -5.28 -27.56 -4.71
N THR A 5 -4.80 -28.25 -5.74
CA THR A 5 -5.53 -29.25 -6.54
C THR A 5 -6.51 -30.08 -5.70
N ASN A 6 -7.72 -30.35 -6.21
CA ASN A 6 -8.24 -31.71 -6.08
C ASN A 6 -9.28 -32.12 -7.13
N ARG A 7 -9.04 -33.34 -7.58
CA ARG A 7 -9.73 -34.15 -8.59
C ARG A 7 -10.66 -35.10 -7.82
N ALA A 8 -11.91 -35.27 -8.24
CA ALA A 8 -12.76 -36.33 -7.72
C ALA A 8 -13.74 -36.84 -8.79
N SER A 9 -13.45 -38.03 -9.29
CA SER A 9 -14.45 -38.95 -9.87
C SER A 9 -15.24 -39.61 -8.75
N PRO A 10 -16.49 -40.05 -9.00
CA PRO A 10 -17.09 -41.12 -8.24
C PRO A 10 -17.33 -42.36 -9.11
N HIS A 11 -16.80 -43.49 -8.64
CA HIS A 11 -17.18 -44.84 -9.04
C HIS A 11 -18.25 -45.38 -8.07
N ASP A 12 -19.12 -46.21 -8.64
CA ASP A 12 -19.87 -47.33 -8.04
C ASP A 12 -20.94 -47.05 -6.98
N LYS A 13 -22.17 -47.50 -7.29
CA LYS A 13 -22.68 -48.79 -6.75
C LYS A 13 -24.06 -49.18 -7.28
N SER A 14 -24.13 -50.45 -7.71
CA SER A 14 -25.17 -51.44 -7.38
C SER A 14 -26.60 -51.26 -7.91
N ALA A 15 -27.01 -52.20 -8.78
CA ALA A 15 -28.25 -52.96 -8.57
C ALA A 15 -28.21 -54.30 -9.33
N GLN A 16 -28.20 -55.39 -8.55
CA GLN A 16 -28.49 -56.76 -8.99
C GLN A 16 -30.00 -56.93 -9.26
N GLY A 17 -30.33 -57.84 -10.18
CA GLY A 17 -31.57 -58.63 -10.08
C GLY A 17 -32.41 -58.67 -11.36
N GLY A 18 -32.48 -59.83 -12.02
CA GLY A 18 -33.46 -60.10 -13.07
C GLY A 18 -33.14 -61.36 -13.87
N ALA A 19 -33.99 -62.38 -13.73
CA ALA A 19 -33.83 -63.77 -14.18
C ALA A 19 -33.75 -63.97 -15.72
N PRO A 20 -33.28 -65.15 -16.18
CA PRO A 20 -33.02 -65.42 -17.59
C PRO A 20 -34.30 -65.89 -18.30
N SER A 21 -34.73 -65.16 -19.33
CA SER A 21 -35.71 -65.66 -20.29
C SER A 21 -34.96 -66.21 -21.50
N GLY A 22 -35.07 -67.52 -21.68
CA GLY A 22 -34.48 -68.25 -22.78
C GLY A 22 -35.09 -67.82 -24.12
N ALA A 23 -34.40 -66.96 -24.84
CA ALA A 23 -34.52 -66.87 -26.28
C ALA A 23 -33.53 -67.88 -26.87
N MET A 24 -34.05 -68.96 -27.45
CA MET A 24 -33.28 -69.86 -28.29
C MET A 24 -32.69 -69.06 -29.45
N SER A 25 -31.45 -68.59 -29.28
CA SER A 25 -30.63 -68.17 -30.41
C SER A 25 -30.37 -69.41 -31.25
N ALA A 26 -31.05 -69.49 -32.38
CA ALA A 26 -30.73 -70.42 -33.44
C ALA A 26 -29.21 -70.37 -33.69
N PRO A 27 -28.53 -71.52 -33.86
CA PRO A 27 -27.13 -71.51 -34.24
C PRO A 27 -27.03 -70.75 -35.56
N LYS A 28 -26.31 -69.63 -35.54
CA LYS A 28 -25.88 -68.93 -36.75
C LYS A 28 -24.96 -69.92 -37.46
N VAL A 29 -25.53 -70.74 -38.33
CA VAL A 29 -24.80 -71.65 -39.21
C VAL A 29 -23.91 -70.73 -40.03
N ALA A 30 -22.64 -70.62 -39.63
CA ALA A 30 -21.60 -70.02 -40.43
C ALA A 30 -21.50 -70.89 -41.67
N THR A 31 -22.21 -70.50 -42.72
CA THR A 31 -22.04 -71.06 -44.05
C THR A 31 -20.57 -70.85 -44.38
N ARG A 32 -19.80 -71.94 -44.32
CA ARG A 32 -18.37 -71.98 -44.61
C ARG A 32 -18.23 -71.59 -46.09
N ARG A 33 -18.04 -70.29 -46.36
CA ARG A 33 -17.83 -69.79 -47.71
C ARG A 33 -16.56 -70.46 -48.23
N VAL A 34 -16.68 -71.18 -49.34
CA VAL A 34 -15.52 -71.73 -50.04
C VAL A 34 -14.79 -70.54 -50.66
N PRO A 35 -13.52 -70.28 -50.29
CA PRO A 35 -12.79 -69.14 -50.80
C PRO A 35 -12.59 -69.27 -52.32
N HIS A 36 -12.74 -68.16 -53.03
CA HIS A 36 -12.64 -68.15 -54.50
C HIS A 36 -11.19 -68.19 -55.00
N ALA A 37 -10.29 -67.51 -54.28
CA ALA A 37 -8.87 -67.43 -54.56
C ALA A 37 -8.11 -67.05 -53.29
N LEU A 38 -6.82 -67.35 -53.27
CA LEU A 38 -5.87 -66.90 -52.25
C LEU A 38 -5.20 -65.61 -52.72
N ILE A 39 -5.35 -64.52 -51.98
CA ILE A 39 -4.79 -63.20 -52.31
C ILE A 39 -3.76 -62.82 -51.25
N PHE A 40 -2.50 -62.68 -51.68
CA PHE A 40 -1.44 -62.15 -50.83
C PHE A 40 -1.25 -60.66 -51.09
N VAL A 41 -1.23 -59.87 -50.03
CA VAL A 41 -1.36 -58.42 -50.10
C VAL A 41 -0.10 -57.73 -49.59
N MET A 42 0.37 -56.72 -50.32
CA MET A 42 1.43 -55.81 -49.85
C MET A 42 1.00 -55.06 -48.58
N GLN A 43 1.96 -54.79 -47.70
CA GLN A 43 1.75 -54.01 -46.47
C GLN A 43 1.18 -52.60 -46.73
N ASP A 44 1.38 -52.05 -47.92
CA ASP A 44 0.90 -50.73 -48.32
C ASP A 44 -0.60 -50.68 -48.64
N VAL A 45 -1.23 -51.85 -48.79
CA VAL A 45 -2.68 -51.94 -48.94
C VAL A 45 -3.33 -51.80 -47.57
N THR A 46 -4.26 -50.86 -47.48
CA THR A 46 -4.91 -50.50 -46.21
C THR A 46 -5.66 -51.69 -45.58
N PRO A 47 -5.71 -51.78 -44.24
CA PRO A 47 -6.45 -52.85 -43.55
C PRO A 47 -7.94 -52.89 -43.92
N ALA A 48 -8.57 -51.73 -44.11
CA ALA A 48 -9.96 -51.62 -44.54
C ALA A 48 -10.21 -52.31 -45.89
N PHE A 49 -9.22 -52.28 -46.79
CA PHE A 49 -9.30 -52.97 -48.07
C PHE A 49 -9.16 -54.49 -47.93
N GLN A 50 -8.30 -54.95 -47.03
CA GLN A 50 -8.17 -56.38 -46.70
C GLN A 50 -9.48 -56.93 -46.11
N GLU A 51 -10.14 -56.17 -45.23
CA GLU A 51 -11.46 -56.51 -44.69
C GLU A 51 -12.53 -56.58 -45.79
N ALA A 52 -12.51 -55.64 -46.73
CA ALA A 52 -13.46 -55.60 -47.84
C ALA A 52 -13.27 -56.81 -48.79
N LEU A 53 -12.02 -57.21 -49.03
CA LEU A 53 -11.69 -58.44 -49.76
C LEU A 53 -12.17 -59.70 -49.04
N HIS A 54 -11.96 -59.80 -47.73
CA HIS A 54 -12.51 -60.91 -46.94
C HIS A 54 -14.03 -60.96 -46.99
N ALA A 55 -14.71 -59.81 -46.90
CA ALA A 55 -16.16 -59.71 -47.00
C ALA A 55 -16.68 -60.16 -48.38
N ALA A 56 -15.89 -59.93 -49.42
CA ALA A 56 -16.14 -60.38 -50.79
C ALA A 56 -15.87 -61.89 -51.01
N GLY A 57 -15.39 -62.62 -49.99
CA GLY A 57 -15.20 -64.07 -50.05
C GLY A 57 -13.82 -64.51 -50.53
N PHE A 58 -12.83 -63.60 -50.52
CA PHE A 58 -11.43 -63.94 -50.73
C PHE A 58 -10.77 -64.38 -49.42
N ASP A 59 -9.82 -65.30 -49.55
CA ASP A 59 -8.89 -65.59 -48.46
C ASP A 59 -7.66 -64.69 -48.64
N VAL A 60 -7.49 -63.74 -47.72
CA VAL A 60 -6.52 -62.65 -47.81
C VAL A 60 -5.46 -62.86 -46.74
N ALA A 61 -4.20 -62.82 -47.14
CA ALA A 61 -3.07 -62.94 -46.24
C ALA A 61 -2.04 -61.85 -46.51
N PRO A 62 -1.26 -61.42 -45.49
CA PRO A 62 -0.10 -60.58 -45.74
C PRO A 62 0.92 -61.33 -46.61
N LEU A 63 1.66 -60.58 -47.44
CA LEU A 63 2.71 -61.16 -48.28
C LEU A 63 3.81 -61.80 -47.41
N ASP A 64 3.94 -63.13 -47.51
CA ASP A 64 5.04 -63.91 -46.93
C ASP A 64 5.53 -64.94 -47.97
N LYS A 65 6.85 -64.95 -48.24
CA LYS A 65 7.48 -65.84 -49.22
C LYS A 65 7.19 -67.32 -48.94
N MET A 66 7.16 -67.71 -47.66
CA MET A 66 6.92 -69.10 -47.28
C MET A 66 5.47 -69.48 -47.52
N ALA A 67 4.53 -68.65 -47.07
CA ALA A 67 3.10 -68.86 -47.29
C ALA A 67 2.74 -68.91 -48.79
N VAL A 68 3.30 -68.00 -49.59
CA VAL A 68 3.10 -68.00 -51.06
C VAL A 68 3.61 -69.29 -51.68
N SER A 69 4.80 -69.76 -51.30
CA SER A 69 5.38 -71.00 -51.86
C SER A 69 4.56 -72.24 -51.49
N GLN A 70 4.00 -72.27 -50.27
CA GLN A 70 3.11 -73.35 -49.82
C GLN A 70 1.79 -73.36 -50.59
N ALA A 71 1.17 -72.18 -50.77
CA ALA A 71 -0.07 -72.02 -51.53
C ALA A 71 0.08 -72.44 -52.99
N ILE A 72 1.24 -72.16 -53.60
CA ILE A 72 1.54 -72.58 -54.97
C ILE A 72 1.70 -74.10 -55.08
N THR A 73 2.22 -74.74 -54.03
CA THR A 73 2.46 -76.20 -54.03
C THR A 73 1.17 -77.00 -53.81
N SER A 74 0.19 -76.45 -53.10
CA SER A 74 -1.08 -77.13 -52.87
C SER A 74 -1.97 -77.19 -54.12
N ASP A 75 -1.85 -76.23 -55.04
CA ASP A 75 -2.62 -76.12 -56.31
C ASP A 75 -4.15 -76.20 -56.12
N GLU A 76 -4.65 -75.99 -54.90
CA GLU A 76 -6.08 -76.11 -54.56
C GLU A 76 -6.88 -74.89 -55.01
N LEU A 77 -6.27 -73.70 -55.01
CA LEU A 77 -6.92 -72.43 -55.32
C LEU A 77 -6.00 -71.54 -56.18
N PRO A 78 -6.58 -70.72 -57.09
CA PRO A 78 -5.82 -69.70 -57.79
C PRO A 78 -5.12 -68.75 -56.81
N CYS A 79 -3.83 -68.49 -57.05
CA CYS A 79 -3.01 -67.59 -56.23
C CYS A 79 -2.85 -66.23 -56.92
N ALA A 80 -3.13 -65.15 -56.19
CA ALA A 80 -2.88 -63.79 -56.63
C ALA A 80 -1.90 -63.07 -55.70
N LEU A 81 -1.00 -62.28 -56.27
CA LEU A 81 -0.22 -61.27 -55.56
C LEU A 81 -0.80 -59.90 -55.86
N MET A 82 -1.11 -59.15 -54.83
CA MET A 82 -1.69 -57.82 -54.96
C MET A 82 -0.70 -56.75 -54.54
N TRP A 83 -0.49 -55.78 -55.43
CA TRP A 83 0.40 -54.65 -55.22
C TRP A 83 -0.39 -53.34 -55.30
N SER A 84 0.10 -52.29 -54.65
CA SER A 84 -0.52 -50.95 -54.67
C SER A 84 0.35 -49.97 -55.43
N ASP A 85 -0.28 -49.04 -56.16
CA ASP A 85 0.44 -47.95 -56.82
C ASP A 85 1.20 -47.09 -55.78
N PRO A 86 2.45 -46.68 -56.07
CA PRO A 86 3.27 -45.93 -55.12
C PRO A 86 2.66 -44.58 -54.76
N THR A 87 1.70 -44.06 -55.54
CA THR A 87 0.92 -42.86 -55.24
C THR A 87 0.35 -42.88 -53.83
N ASN A 88 -0.18 -44.02 -53.38
CA ASN A 88 -0.80 -44.11 -52.04
C ASN A 88 0.25 -44.02 -50.91
N CYS A 89 1.43 -44.63 -51.11
CA CYS A 89 2.53 -44.58 -50.16
C CYS A 89 3.13 -43.17 -50.08
N LEU A 90 3.33 -42.54 -51.23
CA LEU A 90 3.80 -41.16 -51.36
C LEU A 90 2.82 -40.14 -50.78
N ALA A 91 1.53 -40.27 -51.06
CA ALA A 91 0.49 -39.40 -50.52
C ALA A 91 0.48 -39.45 -48.99
N ARG A 92 0.60 -40.65 -48.42
CA ARG A 92 0.71 -40.86 -46.98
C ARG A 92 1.97 -40.22 -46.41
N ALA A 93 3.11 -40.38 -47.07
CA ALA A 93 4.36 -39.76 -46.61
C ALA A 93 4.29 -38.22 -46.59
N ILE A 94 3.62 -37.62 -47.59
CA ILE A 94 3.37 -36.19 -47.66
C ILE A 94 2.47 -35.73 -46.49
N GLU A 95 1.40 -36.47 -46.19
CA GLU A 95 0.47 -36.15 -45.09
C GLU A 95 1.10 -36.28 -43.71
N GLU A 96 1.86 -37.35 -43.49
CA GLU A 96 2.51 -37.63 -42.20
C GLU A 96 3.80 -36.81 -42.02
N GLY A 97 4.27 -36.10 -43.07
CA GLY A 97 5.52 -35.35 -43.04
C GLY A 97 6.76 -36.25 -42.93
N THR A 98 6.68 -37.49 -43.41
CA THR A 98 7.78 -38.45 -43.36
C THR A 98 8.67 -38.35 -44.61
N SER A 99 9.84 -38.98 -44.58
CA SER A 99 10.82 -38.91 -45.68
C SER A 99 10.27 -39.57 -46.94
N ILE A 100 10.03 -38.77 -47.99
CA ILE A 100 9.60 -39.23 -49.31
C ILE A 100 10.58 -40.26 -49.89
N ALA A 101 11.89 -40.04 -49.72
CA ALA A 101 12.92 -40.95 -50.22
C ALA A 101 12.84 -42.34 -49.54
N GLU A 102 12.63 -42.38 -48.22
CA GLU A 102 12.47 -43.63 -47.48
C GLU A 102 11.17 -44.36 -47.87
N ALA A 103 10.09 -43.61 -48.11
CA ALA A 103 8.83 -44.18 -48.57
C ALA A 103 8.97 -44.83 -49.96
N ILE A 104 9.64 -44.14 -50.89
CA ILE A 104 9.94 -44.65 -52.25
C ILE A 104 10.80 -45.91 -52.19
N GLU A 105 11.92 -45.88 -51.46
CA GLU A 105 12.83 -47.03 -51.34
C GLU A 105 12.15 -48.20 -50.65
N GLY A 106 11.35 -47.94 -49.61
CA GLY A 106 10.55 -48.96 -48.93
C GLY A 106 9.55 -49.63 -49.87
N TRP A 107 8.78 -48.84 -50.63
CA TRP A 107 7.83 -49.36 -51.61
C TRP A 107 8.55 -50.17 -52.69
N ARG A 108 9.66 -49.64 -53.22
CA ARG A 108 10.46 -50.27 -54.27
C ARG A 108 10.99 -51.63 -53.81
N ALA A 109 11.54 -51.73 -52.61
CA ALA A 109 12.06 -52.98 -52.07
C ALA A 109 10.96 -54.07 -52.00
N ARG A 110 9.74 -53.70 -51.58
CA ARG A 110 8.58 -54.61 -51.56
C ARG A 110 8.11 -55.00 -52.96
N ALA A 111 8.10 -54.06 -53.90
CA ALA A 111 7.75 -54.32 -55.30
C ALA A 111 8.75 -55.29 -55.97
N GLU A 112 10.05 -55.10 -55.75
CA GLU A 112 11.11 -55.99 -56.25
C GLU A 112 11.02 -57.40 -55.64
N GLU A 113 10.59 -57.51 -54.38
CA GLU A 113 10.31 -58.79 -53.73
C GLU A 113 9.18 -59.55 -54.43
N ILE A 114 8.09 -58.86 -54.79
CA ILE A 114 6.97 -59.43 -55.54
C ILE A 114 7.41 -59.87 -56.93
N LEU A 115 8.15 -59.03 -57.65
CA LEU A 115 8.69 -59.38 -58.96
C LEU A 115 9.59 -60.62 -58.89
N THR A 116 10.38 -60.75 -57.83
CA THR A 116 11.21 -61.95 -57.61
C THR A 116 10.37 -63.22 -57.43
N LEU A 117 9.27 -63.16 -56.68
CA LEU A 117 8.33 -64.29 -56.52
C LEU A 117 7.61 -64.61 -57.84
N LEU A 118 7.18 -63.58 -58.56
CA LEU A 118 6.48 -63.70 -59.84
C LEU A 118 7.38 -64.31 -60.91
N ARG A 119 8.64 -63.88 -61.03
CA ARG A 119 9.61 -64.42 -62.00
C ARG A 119 9.84 -65.92 -61.80
N LYS A 120 9.83 -66.40 -60.55
CA LYS A 120 9.98 -67.84 -60.23
C LYS A 120 8.73 -68.65 -60.55
N ASN A 121 7.53 -68.06 -60.40
CA ASN A 121 6.25 -68.79 -60.44
C ASN A 121 5.24 -68.19 -61.44
N ARG A 122 5.72 -67.64 -62.56
CA ARG A 122 4.94 -66.81 -63.50
C ARG A 122 3.65 -67.44 -64.03
N ARG A 123 3.57 -68.78 -64.06
CA ARG A 123 2.40 -69.50 -64.58
C ARG A 123 1.31 -69.74 -63.53
N GLN A 124 1.67 -69.73 -62.25
CA GLN A 124 0.80 -70.09 -61.14
C GLN A 124 0.32 -68.87 -60.34
N ILE A 125 1.03 -67.76 -60.43
CA ILE A 125 0.69 -66.50 -59.77
C ILE A 125 0.07 -65.53 -60.77
N THR A 126 -1.05 -64.92 -60.38
CA THR A 126 -1.60 -63.74 -61.07
C THR A 126 -1.22 -62.47 -60.30
N LEU A 127 -0.56 -61.52 -60.95
CA LEU A 127 -0.27 -60.21 -60.35
C LEU A 127 -1.44 -59.25 -60.61
N VAL A 128 -1.92 -58.57 -59.56
CA VAL A 128 -3.10 -57.70 -59.61
C VAL A 128 -2.80 -56.37 -58.92
N GLU A 129 -3.13 -55.26 -59.57
CA GLU A 129 -3.05 -53.94 -58.95
C GLU A 129 -4.28 -53.68 -58.05
N SER A 130 -4.08 -53.11 -56.86
CA SER A 130 -5.14 -52.84 -55.89
C SER A 130 -6.25 -51.96 -56.48
N ASP A 131 -5.87 -51.00 -57.31
CA ASP A 131 -6.78 -49.97 -57.81
C ASP A 131 -7.79 -50.56 -58.81
N LEU A 132 -7.47 -51.71 -59.43
CA LEU A 132 -8.40 -52.44 -60.29
C LEU A 132 -9.70 -52.81 -59.56
N LEU A 133 -9.61 -53.17 -58.27
CA LEU A 133 -10.79 -53.58 -57.50
C LEU A 133 -11.65 -52.39 -57.02
N THR A 134 -11.10 -51.18 -57.14
CA THR A 134 -11.82 -49.91 -56.89
C THR A 134 -12.29 -49.25 -58.18
N ALA A 135 -11.76 -49.66 -59.34
CA ALA A 135 -12.18 -49.20 -60.64
C ALA A 135 -13.58 -49.71 -61.00
N SER A 136 -14.25 -49.03 -61.94
CA SER A 136 -15.57 -49.45 -62.41
C SER A 136 -15.54 -50.90 -62.92
N ASN A 137 -16.54 -51.69 -62.53
CA ASN A 137 -16.73 -53.08 -62.98
C ASN A 137 -16.86 -53.26 -64.51
N THR A 138 -16.96 -52.15 -65.24
CA THR A 138 -16.98 -52.05 -66.71
C THR A 138 -15.58 -52.06 -67.34
N ASP A 139 -14.51 -51.93 -66.57
CA ASP A 139 -13.13 -52.00 -67.09
C ASP A 139 -12.86 -53.39 -67.69
N PRO A 140 -12.34 -53.50 -68.93
CA PRO A 140 -12.01 -54.79 -69.54
C PRO A 140 -11.04 -55.66 -68.69
N ALA A 141 -10.19 -55.04 -67.86
CA ALA A 141 -9.30 -55.75 -66.95
C ALA A 141 -10.06 -56.63 -65.92
N TRP A 142 -11.30 -56.26 -65.57
CA TRP A 142 -12.15 -57.08 -64.71
C TRP A 142 -12.53 -58.42 -65.33
N GLU A 143 -12.71 -58.50 -66.66
CA GLU A 143 -13.03 -59.76 -67.31
C GLU A 143 -11.86 -60.75 -67.24
N VAL A 144 -10.64 -60.24 -67.42
CA VAL A 144 -9.40 -61.01 -67.31
C VAL A 144 -9.22 -61.52 -65.88
N LEU A 145 -9.43 -60.63 -64.89
CA LEU A 145 -9.32 -60.97 -63.47
C LEU A 145 -10.33 -62.06 -63.08
N ARG A 146 -11.60 -61.91 -63.47
CA ARG A 146 -12.65 -62.91 -63.18
C ARG A 146 -12.31 -64.28 -63.74
N LYS A 147 -11.76 -64.34 -64.95
CA LYS A 147 -11.38 -65.60 -65.60
C LYS A 147 -10.17 -66.27 -64.92
N ARG A 148 -9.22 -65.49 -64.40
CA ARG A 148 -7.99 -66.00 -63.77
C ARG A 148 -8.21 -66.45 -62.32
N LEU A 149 -9.07 -65.74 -61.58
CA LEU A 149 -9.27 -65.94 -60.15
C LEU A 149 -10.64 -66.56 -59.81
N ASN A 150 -11.41 -67.00 -60.82
CA ASN A 150 -12.73 -67.59 -60.65
C ASN A 150 -13.69 -66.73 -59.80
N ILE A 151 -13.62 -65.41 -59.96
CA ILE A 151 -14.42 -64.45 -59.17
C ILE A 151 -15.86 -64.44 -59.69
N PRO A 152 -16.87 -64.75 -58.86
CA PRO A 152 -18.27 -64.56 -59.24
C PRO A 152 -18.55 -63.06 -59.43
N LYS A 153 -19.40 -62.71 -60.41
CA LYS A 153 -19.69 -61.30 -60.76
C LYS A 153 -20.07 -60.46 -59.53
N ASP A 154 -19.64 -59.20 -59.54
CA ASP A 154 -20.07 -58.09 -58.66
C ASP A 154 -19.31 -57.85 -57.33
N VAL A 155 -18.00 -58.04 -57.30
CA VAL A 155 -17.16 -57.48 -56.23
C VAL A 155 -16.79 -56.04 -56.57
N VAL A 156 -17.44 -55.05 -55.94
CA VAL A 156 -16.97 -53.65 -55.95
C VAL A 156 -16.49 -53.32 -54.55
N LEU A 157 -15.24 -52.90 -54.41
CA LEU A 157 -14.70 -52.44 -53.14
C LEU A 157 -14.74 -50.91 -53.10
N SER A 158 -15.27 -50.35 -52.01
CA SER A 158 -15.18 -48.92 -51.76
C SER A 158 -13.72 -48.53 -51.53
N GLN A 159 -13.29 -47.39 -52.07
CA GLN A 159 -11.93 -46.90 -51.86
C GLN A 159 -11.64 -46.73 -50.37
N PRO A 160 -10.51 -47.25 -49.88
CA PRO A 160 -10.17 -47.17 -48.48
C PRO A 160 -9.55 -45.82 -48.11
N GLY A 161 -10.13 -45.15 -47.11
CA GLY A 161 -9.47 -44.12 -46.31
C GLY A 161 -9.35 -42.72 -46.92
N ALA A 162 -9.63 -41.72 -46.08
CA ALA A 162 -9.57 -40.28 -46.35
C ALA A 162 -8.12 -39.77 -46.39
N GLN A 163 -7.34 -40.21 -47.38
CA GLN A 163 -6.17 -39.42 -47.76
C GLN A 163 -6.67 -38.10 -48.36
N SER A 164 -5.99 -37.01 -48.02
CA SER A 164 -6.20 -35.70 -48.62
C SER A 164 -6.09 -35.81 -50.13
N ALA A 165 -7.15 -35.36 -50.82
CA ALA A 165 -7.19 -35.34 -52.28
C ALA A 165 -5.97 -34.59 -52.87
N LEU A 166 -5.47 -33.58 -52.15
CA LEU A 166 -4.29 -32.81 -52.52
C LEU A 166 -3.02 -33.66 -52.46
N SER A 167 -2.76 -34.35 -51.35
CA SER A 167 -1.57 -35.20 -51.20
C SER A 167 -1.54 -36.32 -52.23
N ARG A 168 -2.72 -36.92 -52.52
CA ARG A 168 -2.87 -37.94 -53.56
C ARG A 168 -2.61 -37.37 -54.96
N SER A 169 -3.14 -36.21 -55.29
CA SER A 169 -2.91 -35.56 -56.59
C SER A 169 -1.44 -35.16 -56.79
N VAL A 170 -0.78 -34.63 -55.76
CA VAL A 170 0.66 -34.32 -55.79
C VAL A 170 1.48 -35.60 -55.98
N ALA A 171 1.20 -36.64 -55.20
CA ALA A 171 1.88 -37.93 -55.34
C ALA A 171 1.70 -38.53 -56.75
N ARG A 172 0.48 -38.47 -57.29
CA ARG A 172 0.17 -38.98 -58.64
C ARG A 172 0.94 -38.25 -59.74
N LEU A 173 1.16 -36.94 -59.59
CA LEU A 173 1.97 -36.15 -60.52
C LEU A 173 3.47 -36.41 -60.34
N ALA A 174 3.91 -36.71 -59.12
CA ALA A 174 5.31 -36.97 -58.80
C ALA A 174 5.78 -38.36 -59.25
N VAL A 175 4.95 -39.40 -59.10
CA VAL A 175 5.32 -40.80 -59.41
C VAL A 175 5.95 -40.98 -60.80
N PRO A 176 5.35 -40.46 -61.91
CA PRO A 176 5.94 -40.60 -63.24
C PRO A 176 7.28 -39.89 -63.42
N GLN A 177 7.61 -38.93 -62.55
CA GLN A 177 8.85 -38.15 -62.60
C GLN A 177 10.00 -38.82 -61.82
N ILE A 178 9.71 -39.87 -61.04
CA ILE A 178 10.70 -40.57 -60.23
C ILE A 178 11.31 -41.72 -61.05
N GLU A 179 12.49 -41.47 -61.62
CA GLU A 179 13.16 -42.41 -62.52
C GLU A 179 13.43 -43.78 -61.87
N SER A 180 13.74 -43.83 -60.56
CA SER A 180 14.00 -45.07 -59.83
C SER A 180 12.79 -46.00 -59.73
N LEU A 181 11.57 -45.46 -59.90
CA LEU A 181 10.32 -46.25 -59.89
C LEU A 181 9.90 -46.71 -61.27
N ARG A 182 10.39 -46.05 -62.35
CA ARG A 182 9.90 -46.28 -63.71
C ARG A 182 10.07 -47.72 -64.16
N GLU A 183 11.28 -48.27 -64.04
CA GLU A 183 11.59 -49.64 -64.48
C GLU A 183 10.76 -50.69 -63.73
N VAL A 184 10.63 -50.53 -62.41
CA VAL A 184 9.87 -51.46 -61.55
C VAL A 184 8.38 -51.40 -61.86
N LEU A 185 7.82 -50.19 -62.07
CA LEU A 185 6.42 -49.99 -62.42
C LEU A 185 6.08 -50.53 -63.81
N GLU A 186 6.95 -50.32 -64.79
CA GLU A 186 6.79 -50.87 -66.14
C GLU A 186 6.77 -52.40 -66.10
N GLU A 187 7.66 -53.03 -65.33
CA GLU A 187 7.68 -54.48 -65.19
C GLU A 187 6.44 -55.03 -64.45
N LEU A 188 6.02 -54.38 -63.35
CA LEU A 188 4.80 -54.75 -62.61
C LEU A 188 3.56 -54.66 -63.52
N ARG A 189 3.41 -53.55 -64.25
CA ARG A 189 2.28 -53.34 -65.17
C ARG A 189 2.32 -54.28 -66.36
N ALA A 190 3.50 -54.56 -66.92
CA ALA A 190 3.66 -55.50 -68.03
C ALA A 190 3.37 -56.96 -67.61
N SER A 191 3.58 -57.28 -66.33
CA SER A 191 3.42 -58.64 -65.80
C SER A 191 2.09 -58.88 -65.09
N GLY A 192 1.33 -57.82 -64.81
CA GLY A 192 0.10 -57.85 -64.03
C GLY A 192 -1.15 -57.45 -64.78
N ILE A 193 -2.28 -57.51 -64.07
CA ILE A 193 -3.56 -56.97 -64.50
C ILE A 193 -3.74 -55.64 -63.77
N SER A 194 -3.72 -54.56 -64.54
CA SER A 194 -3.89 -53.18 -64.10
C SER A 194 -5.17 -52.59 -64.71
N PRO A 195 -5.83 -51.63 -64.04
CA PRO A 195 -6.96 -50.93 -64.65
C PRO A 195 -6.50 -50.22 -65.94
N ALA A 196 -7.41 -50.09 -66.90
CA ALA A 196 -7.17 -49.28 -68.08
C ALA A 196 -6.88 -47.86 -67.61
N ASN A 197 -5.63 -47.44 -67.76
CA ASN A 197 -5.08 -46.24 -67.15
C ASN A 197 -5.98 -45.03 -67.48
N GLU A 198 -6.86 -44.64 -66.56
CA GLU A 198 -7.62 -43.39 -66.66
C GLU A 198 -6.63 -42.27 -66.37
N GLY A 199 -5.82 -41.96 -67.38
CA GLY A 199 -4.82 -40.92 -67.33
C GLY A 199 -5.43 -39.67 -66.73
N SER A 200 -4.84 -39.19 -65.63
CA SER A 200 -5.15 -37.90 -65.00
C SER A 200 -6.62 -37.51 -65.14
N ALA A 201 -7.54 -38.27 -64.52
CA ALA A 201 -8.95 -37.90 -64.53
C ALA A 201 -9.07 -36.44 -64.08
N LEU A 202 -9.56 -35.56 -64.95
CA LEU A 202 -9.76 -34.12 -64.74
C LEU A 202 -10.38 -33.85 -63.35
N ALA A 203 -11.32 -34.72 -62.94
CA ALA A 203 -11.97 -34.72 -61.63
C ALA A 203 -11.00 -34.74 -60.43
N THR A 204 -9.86 -35.43 -60.52
CA THR A 204 -8.85 -35.46 -59.44
C THR A 204 -8.06 -34.16 -59.33
N LEU A 205 -7.86 -33.48 -60.45
CA LEU A 205 -7.21 -32.17 -60.50
C LEU A 205 -8.17 -31.06 -60.06
N GLU A 206 -9.45 -31.16 -60.44
CA GLU A 206 -10.53 -30.28 -59.94
C GLU A 206 -10.70 -30.42 -58.42
N ALA A 207 -10.69 -31.64 -57.89
CA ALA A 207 -10.76 -31.88 -56.45
C ALA A 207 -9.54 -31.27 -55.71
N ALA A 208 -8.34 -31.38 -56.27
CA ALA A 208 -7.16 -30.74 -55.69
C ALA A 208 -7.23 -29.21 -55.78
N ALA A 209 -7.72 -28.65 -56.89
CA ALA A 209 -7.92 -27.22 -57.06
C ALA A 209 -8.93 -26.65 -56.03
N ALA A 210 -10.02 -27.38 -55.77
CA ALA A 210 -10.97 -27.01 -54.72
C ALA A 210 -10.30 -26.96 -53.33
N VAL A 211 -9.46 -27.95 -52.99
CA VAL A 211 -8.72 -27.94 -51.71
C VAL A 211 -7.73 -26.77 -51.63
N PHE A 212 -7.10 -26.37 -52.74
CA PHE A 212 -6.22 -25.20 -52.76
C PHE A 212 -6.98 -23.88 -52.60
N GLU A 213 -8.16 -23.75 -53.21
CA GLU A 213 -9.06 -22.60 -53.01
C GLU A 213 -9.48 -22.50 -51.54
N ASP A 214 -9.88 -23.62 -50.92
CA ASP A 214 -10.24 -23.67 -49.49
C ASP A 214 -9.05 -23.29 -48.59
N LEU A 215 -7.85 -23.81 -48.89
CA LEU A 215 -6.64 -23.47 -48.15
C LEU A 215 -6.32 -21.98 -48.28
N ARG A 216 -6.46 -21.41 -49.48
CA ARG A 216 -6.25 -19.97 -49.72
C ARG A 216 -7.26 -19.13 -48.94
N ALA A 217 -8.54 -19.49 -48.97
CA ALA A 217 -9.57 -18.82 -48.19
C ALA A 217 -9.27 -18.86 -46.69
N SER A 218 -8.78 -20.00 -46.18
CA SER A 218 -8.38 -20.11 -44.77
C SER A 218 -7.16 -19.25 -44.42
N GLN A 219 -6.20 -19.08 -45.35
CA GLN A 219 -5.05 -18.19 -45.15
C GLN A 219 -5.48 -16.71 -45.13
N ASP A 220 -6.41 -16.33 -46.00
CA ASP A 220 -6.97 -14.97 -46.03
C ASP A 220 -7.76 -14.68 -44.74
N GLU A 221 -8.52 -15.65 -44.21
CA GLU A 221 -9.20 -15.53 -42.91
C GLU A 221 -8.22 -15.39 -41.75
N LEU A 222 -7.14 -16.19 -41.72
CA LEU A 222 -6.09 -16.06 -40.72
C LEU A 222 -5.36 -14.72 -40.80
N ALA A 223 -5.14 -14.20 -42.01
CA ALA A 223 -4.55 -12.88 -42.21
C ALA A 223 -5.47 -11.76 -41.68
N LEU A 224 -6.79 -11.88 -41.91
CA LEU A 224 -7.77 -10.95 -41.38
C LEU A 224 -7.84 -10.99 -39.85
N LEU A 225 -7.87 -12.19 -39.26
CA LEU A 225 -7.82 -12.38 -37.80
C LEU A 225 -6.52 -11.81 -37.22
N GLY A 226 -5.39 -12.02 -37.88
CA GLY A 226 -4.10 -11.43 -37.49
C GLY A 226 -4.12 -9.90 -37.48
N ALA A 227 -4.73 -9.28 -38.50
CA ALA A 227 -4.90 -7.82 -38.55
C ALA A 227 -5.84 -7.31 -37.43
N GLN A 228 -6.93 -8.03 -37.15
CA GLN A 228 -7.86 -7.66 -36.07
C GLN A 228 -7.20 -7.73 -34.69
N VAL A 229 -6.44 -8.80 -34.42
CA VAL A 229 -5.71 -8.94 -33.14
C VAL A 229 -4.70 -7.81 -32.97
N ARG A 230 -4.00 -7.43 -34.04
CA ARG A 230 -3.05 -6.31 -34.00
C ARG A 230 -3.73 -4.99 -33.64
N LEU A 231 -4.88 -4.68 -34.24
CA LEU A 231 -5.65 -3.48 -33.89
C LEU A 231 -6.09 -3.49 -32.43
N GLN A 232 -6.54 -4.63 -31.90
CA GLN A 232 -6.92 -4.76 -30.48
C GLN A 232 -5.74 -4.54 -29.52
N VAL A 233 -4.53 -4.93 -29.92
CA VAL A 233 -3.31 -4.68 -29.14
C VAL A 233 -2.98 -3.19 -29.14
N GLU A 234 -3.02 -2.55 -30.31
CA GLU A 234 -2.78 -1.10 -30.44
C GLU A 234 -3.80 -0.29 -29.60
N GLU A 235 -5.11 -0.63 -29.67
CA GLU A 235 -6.15 -0.01 -28.82
C GLU A 235 -5.91 -0.25 -27.32
N ALA A 236 -5.45 -1.45 -26.94
CA ALA A 236 -5.17 -1.77 -25.55
C ALA A 236 -3.95 -0.98 -25.01
N GLU A 237 -2.92 -0.79 -25.84
CA GLU A 237 -1.75 0.02 -25.53
C GLU A 237 -2.14 1.49 -25.35
N GLU A 238 -2.88 2.08 -26.29
CA GLU A 238 -3.40 3.45 -26.18
C GLU A 238 -4.23 3.62 -24.90
N SER A 239 -5.15 2.69 -24.60
CA SER A 239 -5.95 2.74 -23.36
C SER A 239 -5.11 2.63 -22.09
N SER A 240 -3.94 1.98 -22.16
CA SER A 240 -3.02 1.84 -21.04
C SER A 240 -2.23 3.13 -20.82
N GLU A 241 -1.80 3.77 -21.91
CA GLU A 241 -1.15 5.09 -21.86
C GLU A 241 -2.09 6.16 -21.31
N GLU A 242 -3.35 6.20 -21.77
CA GLU A 242 -4.38 7.10 -21.24
C GLU A 242 -4.61 6.87 -19.74
N ARG A 243 -4.71 5.61 -19.30
CA ARG A 243 -4.83 5.26 -17.87
C ARG A 243 -3.61 5.71 -17.07
N GLY A 244 -2.40 5.57 -17.62
CA GLY A 244 -1.17 6.07 -17.00
C GLY A 244 -1.17 7.59 -16.84
N LEU A 245 -1.60 8.32 -17.87
CA LEU A 245 -1.75 9.78 -17.82
C LEU A 245 -2.80 10.19 -16.77
N LEU A 246 -3.97 9.56 -16.77
CA LEU A 246 -5.01 9.84 -15.76
C LEU A 246 -4.52 9.53 -14.34
N GLN A 247 -3.81 8.43 -14.13
CA GLN A 247 -3.24 8.08 -12.82
C GLN A 247 -2.22 9.12 -12.35
N SER A 248 -1.38 9.64 -13.25
CA SER A 248 -0.43 10.72 -12.92
C SER A 248 -1.14 12.03 -12.57
N GLN A 249 -2.23 12.38 -13.27
CA GLN A 249 -3.06 13.54 -12.94
C GLN A 249 -3.72 13.39 -11.56
N VAL A 250 -4.28 12.21 -11.25
CA VAL A 250 -4.88 11.93 -9.93
C VAL A 250 -3.83 12.04 -8.81
N MET A 251 -2.61 11.55 -9.04
CA MET A 251 -1.51 11.68 -8.08
C MET A 251 -1.17 13.14 -7.81
N LEU A 252 -1.07 13.97 -8.86
CA LEU A 252 -0.76 15.39 -8.73
C LEU A 252 -1.86 16.15 -7.98
N VAL A 253 -3.13 15.88 -8.29
CA VAL A 253 -4.27 16.45 -7.55
C VAL A 253 -4.25 16.01 -6.08
N THR A 254 -3.94 14.75 -5.80
CA THR A 254 -3.83 14.24 -4.42
C THR A 254 -2.70 14.94 -3.67
N GLN A 255 -1.56 15.19 -4.32
CA GLN A 255 -0.44 15.91 -3.73
C GLN A 255 -0.79 17.37 -3.43
N GLU A 256 -1.45 18.08 -4.37
CA GLU A 256 -1.92 19.44 -4.12
C GLU A 256 -2.96 19.50 -3.00
N MET A 257 -3.87 18.53 -2.93
CA MET A 257 -4.83 18.42 -1.84
C MET A 257 -4.12 18.25 -0.49
N GLN A 258 -3.13 17.37 -0.39
CA GLN A 258 -2.31 17.21 0.82
C GLN A 258 -1.56 18.50 1.18
N ARG A 259 -1.03 19.22 0.17
CA ARG A 259 -0.35 20.51 0.37
C ARG A 259 -1.31 21.56 0.93
N LEU A 260 -2.51 21.65 0.38
CA LEU A 260 -3.56 22.57 0.87
C LEU A 260 -3.99 22.22 2.28
N THR A 261 -4.19 20.93 2.60
CA THR A 261 -4.51 20.50 3.97
C THR A 261 -3.39 20.87 4.95
N ALA A 262 -2.12 20.69 4.58
CA ALA A 262 -0.99 21.09 5.42
C ALA A 262 -0.98 22.61 5.69
N VAL A 263 -1.22 23.42 4.65
CA VAL A 263 -1.34 24.87 4.79
C VAL A 263 -2.50 25.26 5.70
N GLU A 264 -3.66 24.61 5.56
CA GLU A 264 -4.82 24.85 6.41
C GLU A 264 -4.54 24.50 7.88
N THR A 265 -3.90 23.35 8.15
CA THR A 265 -3.51 22.99 9.52
C THR A 265 -2.48 23.94 10.13
N ALA A 266 -1.53 24.44 9.34
CA ALA A 266 -0.56 25.43 9.78
C ALA A 266 -1.22 26.79 10.07
N PHE A 267 -2.22 27.17 9.27
CA PHE A 267 -2.99 28.39 9.48
C PHE A 267 -3.82 28.31 10.76
N GLU A 268 -4.49 27.18 11.04
CA GLU A 268 -5.23 26.98 12.29
C GLU A 268 -4.29 26.97 13.51
N ALA A 269 -3.10 26.36 13.40
CA ALA A 269 -2.09 26.43 14.47
C ALA A 269 -1.62 27.88 14.73
N GLN A 270 -1.34 28.65 13.68
CA GLN A 270 -0.96 30.06 13.80
C GLN A 270 -2.09 30.92 14.40
N LYS A 271 -3.34 30.58 14.10
CA LYS A 271 -4.49 31.26 14.69
C LYS A 271 -4.59 30.98 16.18
N LEU A 272 -4.37 29.73 16.60
CA LEU A 272 -4.33 29.35 18.01
C LEU A 272 -3.21 30.09 18.76
N GLU A 273 -2.00 30.15 18.20
CA GLU A 273 -0.89 30.93 18.78
C GLU A 273 -1.23 32.42 18.93
N ARG A 274 -1.93 33.01 17.93
CA ARG A 274 -2.39 34.40 18.01
C ARG A 274 -3.45 34.63 19.08
N ASP A 275 -4.30 33.64 19.34
CA ASP A 275 -5.32 33.72 20.37
C ASP A 275 -4.64 33.60 21.76
N ASP A 276 -3.68 32.69 21.92
CA ASP A 276 -2.84 32.57 23.13
C ASP A 276 -2.05 33.87 23.41
N ASP A 277 -1.40 34.44 22.39
CA ASP A 277 -0.69 35.73 22.48
C ASP A 277 -1.64 36.87 22.91
N GLN A 278 -2.90 36.86 22.45
CA GLN A 278 -3.90 37.85 22.84
C GLN A 278 -4.33 37.68 24.30
N GLU A 279 -4.46 36.45 24.78
CA GLU A 279 -4.73 36.16 26.19
C GLU A 279 -3.56 36.60 27.08
N GLU A 280 -2.31 36.31 26.70
CA GLU A 280 -1.12 36.78 27.42
C GLU A 280 -1.06 38.33 27.47
N LEU A 281 -1.31 39.00 26.35
CA LEU A 281 -1.39 40.46 26.30
C LEU A 281 -2.52 41.02 27.19
N ALA A 282 -3.66 40.33 27.28
CA ALA A 282 -4.76 40.71 28.16
C ALA A 282 -4.36 40.58 29.65
N LEU A 283 -3.72 39.47 30.03
CA LEU A 283 -3.21 39.23 31.38
C LEU A 283 -2.13 40.26 31.76
N LEU A 284 -1.19 40.55 30.86
CA LEU A 284 -0.16 41.58 31.08
C LEU A 284 -0.78 42.97 31.25
N ARG A 285 -1.81 43.32 30.47
CA ARG A 285 -2.55 44.59 30.65
C ARG A 285 -3.23 44.66 32.01
N GLU A 286 -3.85 43.57 32.48
CA GLU A 286 -4.47 43.50 33.80
C GLU A 286 -3.41 43.64 34.92
N GLN A 287 -2.28 42.95 34.79
CA GLN A 287 -1.16 43.05 35.73
C GLN A 287 -0.61 44.47 35.82
N VAL A 288 -0.40 45.14 34.68
CA VAL A 288 0.04 46.55 34.65
C VAL A 288 -1.01 47.46 35.29
N GLN A 289 -2.31 47.23 35.06
CA GLN A 289 -3.36 47.99 35.74
C GLN A 289 -3.35 47.78 37.25
N LEU A 290 -3.13 46.54 37.72
CA LEU A 290 -2.99 46.25 39.15
C LEU A 290 -1.78 46.97 39.75
N GLN A 291 -0.62 46.90 39.10
CA GLN A 291 0.58 47.63 39.54
C GLN A 291 0.37 49.15 39.56
N LEU A 292 -0.35 49.71 38.58
CA LEU A 292 -0.71 51.13 38.58
C LEU A 292 -1.62 51.48 39.77
N ARG A 293 -2.61 50.63 40.10
CA ARG A 293 -3.49 50.84 41.26
C ARG A 293 -2.70 50.76 42.58
N GLU A 294 -1.79 49.80 42.71
CA GLU A 294 -0.92 49.67 43.87
C GLU A 294 0.03 50.86 44.01
N ALA A 295 0.64 51.31 42.92
CA ALA A 295 1.47 52.51 42.91
C ALA A 295 0.66 53.75 43.28
N HIS A 296 -0.60 53.86 42.85
CA HIS A 296 -1.48 54.95 43.25
C HIS A 296 -1.79 54.91 44.75
N ARG A 297 -2.15 53.75 45.30
CA ARG A 297 -2.36 53.59 46.76
C ARG A 297 -1.10 53.93 47.55
N ALA A 298 0.06 53.43 47.13
CA ALA A 298 1.33 53.73 47.78
C ALA A 298 1.67 55.23 47.69
N SER A 299 1.33 55.90 46.58
CA SER A 299 1.46 57.36 46.45
C SER A 299 0.52 58.09 47.41
N GLU A 300 -0.75 57.68 47.49
CA GLU A 300 -1.72 58.24 48.44
C GLU A 300 -1.24 58.07 49.90
N GLU A 301 -0.79 56.87 50.27
CA GLU A 301 -0.18 56.59 51.58
C GLU A 301 1.06 57.46 51.82
N SER A 302 1.94 57.62 50.83
CA SER A 302 3.10 58.50 50.93
C SER A 302 2.69 59.97 51.13
N THR A 303 1.66 60.44 50.43
CA THR A 303 1.13 61.80 50.64
C THR A 303 0.50 61.96 52.02
N ALA A 304 -0.28 60.98 52.50
CA ALA A 304 -0.86 60.99 53.84
C ALA A 304 0.22 60.98 54.94
N LEU A 305 1.26 60.16 54.77
CA LEU A 305 2.41 60.12 55.68
C LEU A 305 3.20 61.44 55.66
N ARG A 306 3.39 62.06 54.48
CA ARG A 306 4.00 63.39 54.37
C ARG A 306 3.16 64.46 55.07
N GLU A 307 1.84 64.41 54.95
CA GLU A 307 0.94 65.31 55.68
C GLU A 307 1.01 65.09 57.19
N GLN A 308 1.03 63.84 57.65
CA GLN A 308 1.22 63.52 59.07
C GLN A 308 2.57 64.01 59.59
N LEU A 309 3.67 63.81 58.85
CA LEU A 309 4.98 64.36 59.18
C LEU A 309 4.97 65.88 59.24
N ASN A 310 4.29 66.55 58.29
CA ASN A 310 4.17 68.00 58.30
C ASN A 310 3.37 68.49 59.53
N ARG A 311 2.28 67.82 59.90
CA ARG A 311 1.52 68.12 61.14
C ARG A 311 2.37 67.95 62.38
N LEU A 312 3.08 66.83 62.50
CA LEU A 312 4.00 66.58 63.62
C LEU A 312 5.14 67.61 63.67
N THR A 313 5.65 68.03 62.50
CA THR A 313 6.68 69.07 62.41
C THR A 313 6.12 70.41 62.88
N GLN A 314 4.89 70.76 62.50
CA GLN A 314 4.20 71.96 62.98
C GLN A 314 3.91 71.91 64.49
N ASP A 315 3.54 70.75 65.03
CA ASP A 315 3.33 70.59 66.46
C ASP A 315 4.66 70.67 67.23
N MET A 316 5.74 70.08 66.69
CA MET A 316 7.10 70.25 67.23
C MET A 316 7.56 71.70 67.20
N THR A 317 7.30 72.46 66.14
CA THR A 317 7.63 73.89 66.11
C THR A 317 6.78 74.68 67.09
N ARG A 318 5.47 74.40 67.21
CA ARG A 318 4.60 75.01 68.23
C ARG A 318 5.05 74.70 69.66
N LEU A 319 5.41 73.45 69.94
CA LEU A 319 5.95 73.03 71.23
C LEU A 319 7.28 73.72 71.52
N ARG A 320 8.18 73.82 70.54
CA ARG A 320 9.43 74.59 70.69
C ARG A 320 9.16 76.06 70.96
N THR A 321 8.23 76.71 70.24
CA THR A 321 7.90 78.11 70.49
C THR A 321 7.28 78.31 71.89
N ALA A 322 6.41 77.38 72.31
CA ALA A 322 5.83 77.39 73.66
C ALA A 322 6.91 77.18 74.74
N GLN A 323 7.86 76.27 74.49
CA GLN A 323 8.99 76.03 75.37
C GLN A 323 9.88 77.28 75.48
N THR A 324 10.24 77.91 74.37
CA THR A 324 11.03 79.16 74.39
C THR A 324 10.29 80.31 75.07
N ALA A 325 8.97 80.40 74.92
CA ALA A 325 8.15 81.39 75.62
C ALA A 325 8.15 81.12 77.14
N LEU A 326 8.03 79.86 77.55
CA LEU A 326 8.07 79.47 78.97
C LEU A 326 9.45 79.71 79.59
N GLU A 327 10.53 79.38 78.87
CA GLU A 327 11.91 79.69 79.26
C GLU A 327 12.12 81.21 79.38
N SER A 328 11.58 82.01 78.45
CA SER A 328 11.65 83.47 78.52
C SER A 328 10.91 84.03 79.74
N CYS A 329 9.71 83.52 80.05
CA CYS A 329 8.97 83.86 81.27
C CYS A 329 9.73 83.44 82.54
N HIS A 330 10.39 82.28 82.52
CA HIS A 330 11.18 81.80 83.65
C HIS A 330 12.41 82.69 83.89
N VAL A 331 13.13 83.07 82.84
CA VAL A 331 14.25 84.02 82.91
C VAL A 331 13.78 85.40 83.40
N GLN A 332 12.63 85.88 82.93
CA GLN A 332 12.03 87.14 83.39
C GLN A 332 11.71 87.07 84.90
N ALA A 333 11.06 85.99 85.36
CA ALA A 333 10.72 85.78 86.76
C ALA A 333 11.96 85.64 87.67
N LEU A 334 13.06 85.06 87.17
CA LEU A 334 14.33 85.02 87.88
C LEU A 334 14.94 86.42 88.01
N ARG A 335 14.92 87.24 86.96
CA ARG A 335 15.38 88.64 87.01
C ARG A 335 14.56 89.49 87.99
N ASP A 336 13.24 89.32 88.02
CA ASP A 336 12.37 90.03 88.95
C ASP A 336 12.65 89.62 90.41
N LYS A 337 12.94 88.34 90.65
CA LYS A 337 13.37 87.84 91.96
C LYS A 337 14.74 88.37 92.38
N ASP A 338 15.70 88.43 91.46
CA ASP A 338 17.03 88.99 91.74
C ASP A 338 16.96 90.50 92.04
N GLN A 339 16.10 91.24 91.35
CA GLN A 339 15.82 92.65 91.67
C GLN A 339 15.17 92.83 93.03
N ALA A 340 14.20 91.97 93.38
CA ALA A 340 13.56 91.99 94.70
C ALA A 340 14.55 91.67 95.83
N LEU A 341 15.47 90.72 95.61
CA LEU A 341 16.53 90.39 96.56
C LEU A 341 17.55 91.53 96.71
N ALA A 342 17.91 92.21 95.62
CA ALA A 342 18.79 93.38 95.68
C ALA A 342 18.15 94.54 96.45
N GLN A 343 16.86 94.81 96.25
CA GLN A 343 16.10 95.81 97.00
C GLN A 343 16.03 95.46 98.49
N ALA A 344 15.72 94.21 98.84
CA ALA A 344 15.69 93.75 100.23
C ALA A 344 17.05 93.84 100.92
N ALA A 345 18.15 93.57 100.20
CA ALA A 345 19.51 93.73 100.73
C ALA A 345 19.87 95.20 100.98
N GLN A 346 19.41 96.10 100.12
CA GLN A 346 19.61 97.54 100.28
C GLN A 346 18.81 98.11 101.45
N ASP A 347 17.55 97.67 101.62
CA ASP A 347 16.71 98.04 102.77
C ASP A 347 17.27 97.51 104.09
N LEU A 348 17.82 96.29 104.09
CA LEU A 348 18.52 95.74 105.26
C LEU A 348 19.76 96.56 105.62
N GLY A 349 20.52 97.02 104.62
CA GLY A 349 21.67 97.91 104.80
C GLY A 349 21.27 99.25 105.45
N ASN A 350 20.20 99.87 104.94
CA ASN A 350 19.65 101.10 105.48
C ASN A 350 19.10 100.93 106.91
N ALA A 351 18.48 99.79 107.21
CA ALA A 351 18.01 99.47 108.55
C ALA A 351 19.16 99.27 109.55
N MET A 352 20.28 98.67 109.12
CA MET A 352 21.47 98.50 109.95
C MET A 352 22.16 99.84 110.26
N THR A 353 22.24 100.76 109.30
CA THR A 353 22.78 102.11 109.55
C THR A 353 21.91 102.91 110.50
N LEU A 354 20.58 102.85 110.33
CA LEU A 354 19.63 103.53 111.21
C LEU A 354 19.69 102.99 112.66
N ARG A 355 19.90 101.68 112.80
CA ARG A 355 20.08 101.04 114.11
C ARG A 355 21.38 101.48 114.79
N ALA A 356 22.48 101.58 114.06
CA ALA A 356 23.75 102.08 114.59
C ALA A 356 23.66 103.55 115.06
N GLU A 357 22.92 104.39 114.32
CA GLU A 357 22.65 105.78 114.72
C GLU A 357 21.80 105.87 116.00
N LEU A 358 20.77 105.05 116.14
CA LEU A 358 19.93 105.00 117.34
C LEU A 358 20.68 104.47 118.57
N GLU A 359 21.55 103.46 118.40
CA GLU A 359 22.40 102.95 119.47
C GLU A 359 23.40 104.03 119.96
N ALA A 360 23.96 104.83 119.04
CA ALA A 360 24.82 105.96 119.40
C ALA A 360 24.07 107.08 120.13
N GLN A 361 22.81 107.36 119.76
CA GLN A 361 21.98 108.35 120.47
C GLN A 361 21.57 107.87 121.88
N ASN A 362 21.26 106.59 122.05
CA ASN A 362 20.95 106.02 123.36
C ASN A 362 22.15 106.00 124.31
N ALA A 363 23.35 105.72 123.80
CA ALA A 363 24.58 105.80 124.60
C ALA A 363 24.82 107.23 125.12
N LYS A 364 24.50 108.24 124.31
CA LYS A 364 24.64 109.66 124.68
C LYS A 364 23.62 110.07 125.76
N LEU A 365 22.36 109.66 125.61
CA LEU A 365 21.31 109.88 126.60
C LEU A 365 21.57 109.12 127.92
N GLY A 366 22.16 107.93 127.85
CA GLY A 366 22.57 107.16 129.03
C GLY A 366 23.59 107.91 129.90
N HIS A 367 24.59 108.53 129.28
CA HIS A 367 25.58 109.36 130.00
C HIS A 367 24.97 110.62 130.63
N ASP A 368 24.01 111.27 129.97
CA ASP A 368 23.37 112.47 130.52
C ASP A 368 22.49 112.13 131.74
N VAL A 369 21.85 110.96 131.76
CA VAL A 369 21.05 110.49 132.92
C VAL A 369 21.94 110.09 134.09
N GLU A 370 23.07 109.42 133.85
CA GLU A 370 24.04 109.07 134.89
C GLU A 370 24.70 110.31 135.51
N GLY A 371 25.00 111.35 134.70
CA GLY A 371 25.54 112.62 135.19
C GLY A 371 24.55 113.41 136.04
N LEU A 372 23.26 113.41 135.69
CA LEU A 372 22.23 114.10 136.46
C LEU A 372 21.90 113.37 137.79
N THR A 373 21.95 112.04 137.80
CA THR A 373 21.71 111.25 139.02
C THR A 373 22.86 111.35 140.03
N THR A 374 24.11 111.41 139.58
CA THR A 374 25.27 111.66 140.46
C THR A 374 25.27 113.07 141.05
N MET A 375 24.88 114.09 140.27
CA MET A 375 24.72 115.45 140.80
C MET A 375 23.61 115.55 141.85
N LEU A 376 22.49 114.83 141.66
CA LEU A 376 21.39 114.83 142.63
C LEU A 376 21.78 114.16 143.95
N ALA A 377 22.56 113.06 143.88
CA ALA A 377 23.08 112.37 145.07
C ALA A 377 24.05 113.27 145.87
N MET A 378 24.94 114.00 145.20
CA MET A 378 25.89 114.92 145.86
C MET A 378 25.20 116.07 146.61
N VAL A 379 24.04 116.54 146.14
CA VAL A 379 23.29 117.63 146.80
C VAL A 379 22.59 117.15 148.08
N TYR A 380 22.25 115.86 148.19
CA TYR A 380 21.53 115.32 149.35
C TYR A 380 22.43 114.94 150.55
N GLU A 381 23.76 114.88 150.38
CA GLU A 381 24.68 114.44 151.46
C GLU A 381 25.43 115.60 152.17
N SER A 382 25.19 116.87 151.82
CA SER A 382 25.88 118.01 152.43
C SER A 382 25.23 118.47 153.75
N THR A 383 25.93 118.24 154.86
CA THR A 383 25.54 118.46 156.26
C THR A 383 25.73 119.91 156.76
N SER A 384 25.46 120.90 155.90
CA SER A 384 25.56 122.34 156.20
C SER A 384 24.21 122.91 156.66
N TRP A 385 24.07 123.13 157.97
CA TRP A 385 22.85 123.63 158.65
C TRP A 385 22.41 125.06 158.27
N ARG A 386 23.10 125.76 157.35
CA ARG A 386 22.67 127.07 156.81
C ARG A 386 21.76 126.96 155.58
N VAL A 387 21.59 125.77 154.99
CA VAL A 387 20.66 125.51 153.86
C VAL A 387 19.36 124.81 154.32
N THR A 388 19.09 124.87 155.63
CA THR A 388 17.72 124.92 156.13
C THR A 388 17.06 126.22 155.67
N ALA A 389 15.92 126.14 154.99
CA ALA A 389 14.70 126.88 155.37
C ALA A 389 13.59 126.79 154.31
N PRO A 390 13.80 126.97 152.99
CA PRO A 390 12.66 127.12 152.09
C PRO A 390 12.00 125.80 151.66
N LEU A 391 12.73 124.67 151.64
CA LEU A 391 12.29 123.49 150.90
C LEU A 391 11.55 122.41 151.70
N ARG A 392 11.46 122.52 153.04
CA ARG A 392 10.62 121.59 153.82
C ARG A 392 9.13 121.95 153.82
N GLY A 393 8.73 123.06 153.17
CA GLY A 393 7.33 123.50 153.04
C GLY A 393 6.53 122.89 151.87
N VAL A 394 7.18 122.29 150.85
CA VAL A 394 6.50 121.94 149.58
C VAL A 394 5.95 120.50 149.56
N ARG A 395 6.29 119.64 150.53
CA ARG A 395 5.78 118.25 150.57
C ARG A 395 4.29 118.14 150.94
N ARG A 396 3.56 119.26 151.11
CA ARG A 396 2.11 119.31 151.35
C ARG A 396 1.27 120.04 150.28
N LEU A 397 1.82 120.42 149.10
CA LEU A 397 1.10 121.27 148.12
C LEU A 397 1.11 120.81 146.64
N VAL A 398 1.46 119.55 146.33
CA VAL A 398 1.25 118.93 145.01
C VAL A 398 0.72 117.52 145.28
N SER A 399 -0.58 117.16 145.27
CA SER A 399 -1.77 117.63 144.55
C SER A 399 -1.56 117.84 143.05
N LYS A 400 -1.55 116.76 142.27
CA LYS A 400 -2.73 116.26 141.53
C LYS A 400 -2.42 114.97 140.79
#